data_AF-A0A7D6BQW8-F1
#
_entry.id   AF-A0A7D6BQW8-F1
#
_cell.length_a   1.000
_cell.length_b   1.000
_cell.length_c   1.000
_cell.angle_alpha   90.00
_cell.angle_beta   90.00
_cell.angle_gamma   90.00
#
_symmetry.space_group_name_H-M   'P 1'
#
loop_
_entity.id
_entity.type
_entity.pdbx_description
1 polymer ?
#
loop_
_entity_poly.entity_id
_entity_poly.type
_entity_poly.pdbx_seq_one_letter_code
_entity_poly.pdbx_strand_id
1 'polypeptide(L)'
;MSLNNSASIIASMNVHILLLSMLLLGCCGLWNMRSACEHAANQELRDRCFSVLALNDDDTELCKQVQNLTARDYCIMKIAIADANESKCANISADLKCNQVVQGVQNNISLVCGWIKDNETAELCRLRVG
;
A
#
# COMPACT_ATOMS: atom_id res chain seq x y z
N MET A 1 -2.93 6.65 53.41
CA MET A 1 -2.44 6.16 52.11
C MET A 1 -3.57 5.41 51.42
N SER A 2 -3.71 5.55 50.09
CA SER A 2 -4.70 4.84 49.23
C SER A 2 -5.99 5.57 48.81
N LEU A 3 -5.89 6.81 48.29
CA LEU A 3 -6.94 7.40 47.44
C LEU A 3 -6.44 7.80 46.03
N ASN A 4 -5.15 7.58 45.72
CA ASN A 4 -4.54 8.03 44.46
C ASN A 4 -4.47 6.95 43.35
N ASN A 5 -4.80 5.69 43.65
CA ASN A 5 -4.65 4.60 42.67
C ASN A 5 -5.89 4.38 41.79
N SER A 6 -7.10 4.71 42.26
CA SER A 6 -8.34 4.50 41.50
C SER A 6 -8.53 5.49 40.35
N ALA A 7 -8.14 6.76 40.54
CA ALA A 7 -8.24 7.78 39.49
C ALA A 7 -7.31 7.49 38.29
N SER A 8 -6.13 6.92 38.54
CA SER A 8 -5.17 6.55 37.49
C SER A 8 -5.66 5.39 36.62
N ILE A 9 -6.41 4.45 37.20
CA ILE A 9 -6.93 3.28 36.47
C ILE A 9 -8.10 3.71 35.57
N ILE A 10 -8.99 4.58 36.05
CA ILE A 10 -10.13 5.11 35.27
C ILE A 10 -9.64 5.94 34.07
N ALA A 11 -8.57 6.74 34.26
CA ALA A 11 -7.96 7.51 33.18
C ALA A 11 -7.34 6.59 32.09
N SER A 12 -6.70 5.49 32.49
CA SER A 12 -6.11 4.51 31.56
C SER A 12 -7.17 3.74 30.76
N MET A 13 -8.29 3.36 31.39
CA MET A 13 -9.38 2.64 30.72
C MET A 13 -10.08 3.49 29.66
N ASN A 14 -10.24 4.79 29.90
CA ASN A 14 -10.88 5.71 28.93
C ASN A 14 -10.03 5.91 27.67
N VAL A 15 -8.70 5.92 27.78
CA VAL A 15 -7.81 6.05 26.62
C VAL A 15 -7.91 4.82 25.73
N HIS A 16 -7.96 3.61 26.31
CA HIS A 16 -8.12 2.38 25.53
C HIS A 16 -9.48 2.27 24.84
N ILE A 17 -10.56 2.71 25.50
CA ILE A 17 -11.90 2.73 24.90
C ILE A 17 -11.95 3.73 23.73
N LEU A 18 -11.31 4.90 23.86
CA LEU A 18 -11.23 5.88 22.78
C LEU A 18 -10.39 5.35 21.60
N LEU A 19 -9.25 4.70 21.85
CA LEU A 19 -8.43 4.07 20.80
C LEU A 19 -9.18 2.95 20.06
N LEU A 20 -9.91 2.10 20.81
CA LEU A 20 -10.76 1.07 20.21
C LEU A 20 -11.89 1.67 19.37
N SER A 21 -12.49 2.77 19.80
CA SER A 21 -13.56 3.44 19.05
C SER A 21 -13.07 4.07 17.74
N MET A 22 -11.85 4.62 17.71
CA MET A 22 -11.25 5.14 16.48
C MET A 22 -10.89 4.03 15.48
N LEU A 23 -10.47 2.86 15.97
CA LEU A 23 -10.23 1.68 15.12
C LEU A 23 -11.53 1.14 14.49
N LEU A 24 -12.65 1.20 15.22
CA LEU A 24 -13.95 0.72 14.73
C LEU A 24 -14.63 1.71 13.76
N LEU A 25 -14.43 3.01 13.95
CA LEU A 25 -15.00 4.05 13.06
C LEU A 25 -14.18 4.27 11.78
N GLY A 26 -12.93 3.82 11.74
CA GLY A 26 -12.03 3.95 10.58
C GLY A 26 -12.31 3.01 9.39
N CYS A 27 -13.14 1.97 9.56
CA CYS A 27 -13.35 0.96 8.52
C CYS A 27 -14.48 1.25 7.52
N CYS A 28 -15.36 2.25 7.74
CA CYS A 28 -16.58 2.41 6.93
C CYS A 28 -16.38 3.01 5.52
N GLY A 29 -15.18 3.51 5.17
CA GLY A 29 -14.93 4.14 3.86
C GLY A 29 -14.52 3.17 2.73
N LEU A 30 -13.77 2.11 3.04
CA LEU A 30 -13.15 1.25 2.01
C LEU A 30 -14.05 0.14 1.46
N TRP A 31 -14.96 -0.40 2.28
CA TRP A 31 -15.74 -1.58 1.88
C TRP A 31 -16.72 -1.30 0.74
N ASN A 32 -17.23 -0.07 0.65
CA ASN A 32 -18.28 0.28 -0.30
C ASN A 32 -17.76 0.33 -1.76
N MET A 33 -16.46 0.60 -1.96
CA MET A 33 -15.91 0.78 -3.30
C MET A 33 -15.57 -0.55 -3.98
N ARG A 34 -15.16 -1.58 -3.22
CA ARG A 34 -14.89 -2.91 -3.78
C ARG A 34 -16.15 -3.54 -4.37
N SER A 35 -17.25 -3.51 -3.62
CA SER A 35 -18.55 -4.01 -4.09
C SER A 35 -19.07 -3.24 -5.30
N ALA A 36 -18.78 -1.94 -5.40
CA ALA A 36 -19.15 -1.14 -6.57
C ALA A 36 -18.41 -1.60 -7.84
N CYS A 37 -17.12 -1.96 -7.73
CA CYS A 37 -16.37 -2.50 -8.87
C CYS A 37 -16.95 -3.83 -9.37
N GLU A 38 -17.37 -4.72 -8.46
CA GLU A 38 -17.92 -6.04 -8.82
C GLU A 38 -19.18 -5.95 -9.70
N HIS A 39 -19.98 -4.91 -9.50
CA HIS A 39 -21.26 -4.71 -10.19
C HIS A 39 -21.15 -3.75 -11.40
N ALA A 40 -19.94 -3.39 -11.82
CA ALA A 40 -19.76 -2.53 -12.98
C ALA A 40 -20.32 -3.19 -14.26
N ALA A 41 -21.07 -2.41 -15.04
CA ALA A 41 -21.84 -2.92 -16.19
C ALA A 41 -20.98 -3.46 -17.36
N ASN A 42 -19.72 -3.07 -17.44
CA ASN A 42 -18.78 -3.51 -18.48
C ASN A 42 -17.47 -3.99 -17.82
N GLN A 43 -16.90 -5.05 -18.38
CA GLN A 43 -15.61 -5.63 -17.98
C GLN A 43 -14.47 -4.60 -17.96
N GLU A 44 -14.40 -3.72 -18.95
CA GLU A 44 -13.34 -2.69 -18.99
C GLU A 44 -13.45 -1.72 -17.80
N LEU A 45 -14.67 -1.28 -17.48
CA LEU A 45 -14.93 -0.41 -16.34
C LEU A 45 -14.62 -1.12 -15.02
N ARG A 46 -15.01 -2.40 -14.91
CA ARG A 46 -14.70 -3.25 -13.76
C ARG A 46 -13.18 -3.35 -13.55
N ASP A 47 -12.45 -3.72 -14.59
CA ASP A 47 -10.99 -3.89 -14.56
C ASP A 47 -10.28 -2.58 -14.20
N ARG A 48 -10.72 -1.45 -14.79
CA ARG A 48 -10.19 -0.13 -14.43
C ARG A 48 -10.48 0.22 -12.97
N CYS A 49 -11.68 -0.09 -12.48
CA CYS A 49 -12.09 0.16 -11.10
C CYS A 49 -11.18 -0.57 -10.11
N PHE A 50 -10.99 -1.88 -10.30
CA PHE A 50 -10.06 -2.66 -9.48
C PHE A 50 -8.61 -2.19 -9.59
N SER A 51 -8.17 -1.79 -10.79
CA SER A 51 -6.81 -1.26 -10.97
C SER A 51 -6.59 0.03 -10.17
N VAL A 52 -7.58 0.94 -10.16
CA VAL A 52 -7.49 2.20 -9.40
C VAL A 52 -7.49 1.92 -7.91
N LEU A 53 -8.35 1.02 -7.42
CA LEU A 53 -8.35 0.62 -6.02
C LEU A 53 -7.01 0.01 -5.60
N ALA A 54 -6.49 -0.93 -6.38
CA ALA A 54 -5.21 -1.57 -6.13
C ALA A 54 -4.05 -0.56 -6.02
N LEU A 55 -4.03 0.46 -6.90
CA LEU A 55 -3.00 1.50 -6.89
C LEU A 55 -3.14 2.48 -5.72
N ASN A 56 -4.35 2.75 -5.24
CA ASN A 56 -4.56 3.63 -4.10
C ASN A 56 -4.22 2.93 -2.77
N ASP A 57 -4.43 1.61 -2.71
CA ASP A 57 -4.23 0.79 -1.52
C ASP A 57 -2.86 0.07 -1.52
N ASP A 58 -2.05 0.25 -2.58
CA ASP A 58 -0.79 -0.47 -2.84
C ASP A 58 -0.91 -2.01 -2.75
N ASP A 59 -2.10 -2.54 -3.04
CA ASP A 59 -2.49 -3.94 -2.88
C ASP A 59 -2.51 -4.70 -4.22
N THR A 60 -1.52 -5.57 -4.43
CA THR A 60 -1.43 -6.40 -5.63
C THR A 60 -2.50 -7.49 -5.70
N GLU A 61 -3.14 -7.87 -4.59
CA GLU A 61 -4.24 -8.83 -4.57
C GLU A 61 -5.50 -8.24 -5.22
N LEU A 62 -5.70 -6.93 -5.14
CA LEU A 62 -6.77 -6.25 -5.87
C LEU A 62 -6.51 -6.25 -7.38
N CYS A 63 -5.24 -6.12 -7.82
CA CYS A 63 -4.92 -6.27 -9.25
C CYS A 63 -5.35 -7.65 -9.78
N LYS A 64 -5.28 -8.73 -8.99
CA LYS A 64 -5.71 -10.08 -9.43
C LYS A 64 -7.18 -10.17 -9.82
N GLN A 65 -8.01 -9.20 -9.40
CA GLN A 65 -9.42 -9.12 -9.80
C GLN A 65 -9.61 -8.61 -11.23
N VAL A 66 -8.59 -8.01 -11.83
CA VAL A 66 -8.56 -7.53 -13.22
C VAL A 66 -8.49 -8.74 -14.15
N GLN A 67 -9.48 -8.90 -15.04
CA GLN A 67 -9.54 -10.06 -15.94
C GLN A 67 -8.64 -9.93 -17.16
N ASN A 68 -8.49 -8.72 -17.70
CA ASN A 68 -7.54 -8.48 -18.78
C ASN A 68 -6.10 -8.66 -18.26
N LEU A 69 -5.41 -9.68 -18.75
CA LEU A 69 -4.06 -10.05 -18.27
C LEU A 69 -3.05 -8.91 -18.41
N THR A 70 -3.06 -8.19 -19.55
CA THR A 70 -2.16 -7.06 -19.78
C THR A 70 -2.42 -5.93 -18.79
N ALA A 71 -3.69 -5.62 -18.53
CA ALA A 71 -4.07 -4.58 -17.57
C ALA A 71 -3.73 -4.99 -16.13
N ARG A 72 -3.97 -6.25 -15.76
CA ARG A 72 -3.61 -6.82 -14.46
C ARG A 72 -2.11 -6.71 -14.23
N ASP A 73 -1.32 -7.17 -15.17
CA ASP A 73 0.13 -7.21 -15.02
C ASP A 73 0.72 -5.79 -14.97
N TYR A 74 0.15 -4.85 -15.75
CA TYR A 74 0.50 -3.43 -15.66
C TYR A 74 0.14 -2.80 -14.31
N CYS A 75 -1.02 -3.18 -13.73
CA CYS A 75 -1.42 -2.79 -12.38
C CYS A 75 -0.37 -3.23 -11.35
N ILE A 76 0.00 -4.52 -11.36
CA ILE A 76 1.00 -5.06 -10.43
C ILE A 76 2.37 -4.39 -10.63
N MET A 77 2.79 -4.21 -11.89
CA MET A 77 4.06 -3.56 -12.21
C MET A 77 4.13 -2.13 -11.67
N LYS A 78 3.04 -1.36 -11.78
CA LYS A 78 2.99 0.00 -11.24
C LYS A 78 3.19 0.03 -9.72
N ILE A 79 2.54 -0.87 -9.00
CA ILE A 79 2.71 -0.98 -7.53
C ILE A 79 4.15 -1.39 -7.22
N ALA A 80 4.69 -2.39 -7.92
CA ALA A 80 6.07 -2.82 -7.74
C ALA A 80 7.09 -1.69 -7.98
N ILE A 81 6.85 -0.83 -8.98
CA ILE A 81 7.67 0.34 -9.27
C ILE A 81 7.53 1.41 -8.19
N ALA A 82 6.32 1.73 -7.77
CA ALA A 82 6.06 2.73 -6.74
C ALA A 82 6.72 2.36 -5.41
N ASP A 83 6.70 1.06 -5.07
CA ASP A 83 7.35 0.52 -3.87
C ASP A 83 8.82 0.17 -4.06
N ALA A 84 9.34 0.30 -5.28
CA ALA A 84 10.67 -0.16 -5.64
C ALA A 84 10.95 -1.60 -5.13
N ASN A 85 9.99 -2.51 -5.29
CA ASN A 85 10.04 -3.86 -4.72
C ASN A 85 9.83 -4.94 -5.79
N GLU A 86 10.93 -5.62 -6.16
CA GLU A 86 10.93 -6.65 -7.21
C GLU A 86 10.13 -7.90 -6.83
N SER A 87 9.95 -8.19 -5.53
CA SER A 87 9.18 -9.37 -5.10
C SER A 87 7.72 -9.30 -5.55
N LYS A 88 7.17 -8.08 -5.72
CA LYS A 88 5.82 -7.86 -6.22
C LYS A 88 5.67 -8.25 -7.70
N CYS A 89 6.77 -8.37 -8.46
CA CYS A 89 6.75 -8.78 -9.86
C CYS A 89 6.54 -10.30 -10.07
N ALA A 90 6.56 -11.12 -9.00
CA ALA A 90 6.55 -12.58 -9.11
C ALA A 90 5.35 -13.17 -9.88
N ASN A 91 4.22 -12.45 -9.94
CA ASN A 91 2.97 -12.91 -10.55
C ASN A 91 2.65 -12.24 -11.92
N ILE A 92 3.63 -11.56 -12.52
CA ILE A 92 3.48 -10.91 -13.82
C ILE A 92 3.94 -11.84 -14.94
N SER A 93 3.30 -11.78 -16.11
CA SER A 93 3.75 -12.52 -17.30
C SER A 93 5.18 -12.13 -17.71
N ALA A 94 5.91 -13.10 -18.26
CA ALA A 94 7.32 -12.93 -18.65
C ALA A 94 7.56 -11.84 -19.72
N ASP A 95 6.51 -11.42 -20.43
CA ASP A 95 6.58 -10.41 -21.48
C ASP A 95 6.81 -9.00 -20.91
N LEU A 96 6.46 -8.78 -19.64
CA LEU A 96 6.72 -7.53 -18.94
C LEU A 96 8.03 -7.67 -18.15
N LYS A 97 9.03 -6.90 -18.55
CA LYS A 97 10.35 -6.79 -17.90
C LYS A 97 10.28 -6.10 -16.52
N CYS A 98 9.33 -6.46 -15.68
CA CYS A 98 9.02 -5.80 -14.40
C CYS A 98 10.26 -5.67 -13.51
N ASN A 99 10.99 -6.78 -13.28
CA ASN A 99 12.20 -6.76 -12.46
C ASN A 99 13.25 -5.76 -12.97
N GLN A 100 13.45 -5.68 -14.29
CA GLN A 100 14.44 -4.77 -14.87
C GLN A 100 14.03 -3.30 -14.67
N VAL A 101 12.74 -3.00 -14.79
CA VAL A 101 12.22 -1.64 -14.55
C VAL A 101 12.35 -1.27 -13.07
N VAL A 102 11.96 -2.17 -12.17
CA VAL A 102 12.04 -1.94 -10.73
C VAL A 102 13.50 -1.76 -10.28
N GLN A 103 14.42 -2.61 -10.75
CA GLN A 103 15.86 -2.47 -10.46
C GLN A 103 16.43 -1.15 -11.01
N GLY A 104 16.00 -0.72 -12.20
CA GLY A 104 16.37 0.59 -12.74
C GLY A 104 15.94 1.74 -11.84
N VAL A 105 14.72 1.67 -11.29
CA VAL A 105 14.21 2.66 -10.34
C VAL A 105 14.96 2.60 -9.01
N GLN A 106 15.16 1.42 -8.43
CA GLN A 106 15.95 1.23 -7.20
C GLN A 106 17.36 1.82 -7.33
N ASN A 107 18.06 1.54 -8.44
CA ASN A 107 19.39 2.08 -8.69
C ASN A 107 19.39 3.60 -8.77
N ASN A 108 18.40 4.19 -9.46
CA ASN A 108 18.28 5.64 -9.53
C ASN A 108 17.97 6.27 -8.16
N ILE A 109 17.09 5.68 -7.37
CA ILE A 109 16.80 6.17 -6.01
C ILE A 109 18.06 6.05 -5.14
N SER A 110 18.79 4.94 -5.21
CA SER A 110 20.06 4.75 -4.48
C SER A 110 21.10 5.83 -4.83
N LEU A 111 21.22 6.17 -6.12
CA LEU A 111 22.08 7.28 -6.57
C LEU A 111 21.62 8.62 -5.97
N VAL A 112 20.31 8.89 -5.96
CA VAL A 112 19.74 10.11 -5.36
C VAL A 112 19.99 10.15 -3.85
N CYS A 113 19.85 9.04 -3.12
CA CYS A 113 20.14 8.98 -1.69
C CYS A 113 21.60 9.37 -1.38
N GLY A 114 22.53 9.11 -2.30
CA GLY A 114 23.94 9.52 -2.20
C GLY A 114 24.17 11.03 -2.31
N TRP A 115 23.20 11.79 -2.84
CA TRP A 115 23.30 13.25 -3.00
C TRP A 115 22.64 14.03 -1.86
N ILE A 116 21.95 13.35 -0.94
CA ILE A 116 21.35 13.96 0.23
C ILE A 116 22.46 14.32 1.22
N LYS A 117 22.59 15.62 1.53
CA LYS A 117 23.61 16.14 2.47
C LYS A 117 23.30 15.78 3.92
N ASP A 118 22.01 15.70 4.26
CA ASP A 118 21.57 15.32 5.59
C ASP A 118 21.70 13.81 5.79
N ASN A 119 22.52 13.40 6.76
CA ASN A 119 22.86 12.00 6.93
C ASN A 119 21.67 11.16 7.41
N GLU A 120 20.80 11.71 8.25
CA GLU A 120 19.61 11.01 8.74
C GLU A 120 18.62 10.74 7.60
N THR A 121 18.35 11.76 6.78
CA THR A 121 17.49 11.63 5.60
C THR A 121 18.11 10.69 4.55
N ALA A 122 19.45 10.72 4.38
CA ALA A 122 20.15 9.81 3.47
C ALA A 122 20.03 8.35 3.93
N GLU A 123 20.16 8.09 5.23
CA GLU A 123 19.97 6.74 5.80
C GLU A 123 18.52 6.26 5.68
N LEU A 124 17.54 7.10 6.02
CA LEU A 124 16.11 6.79 5.83
C LEU A 124 15.78 6.50 4.36
N CYS A 125 16.41 7.23 3.43
CA CYS A 125 16.29 7.00 1.99
C CYS A 125 16.82 5.61 1.62
N ARG A 126 18.03 5.23 2.07
CA ARG A 126 18.63 3.92 1.80
C ARG A 126 17.82 2.76 2.39
N LEU A 127 17.28 2.94 3.60
CA LEU A 127 16.41 1.96 4.26
C LEU A 127 15.12 1.67 3.51
N ARG A 128 14.65 2.60 2.68
CA ARG A 128 13.43 2.43 1.88
C ARG A 128 13.68 1.71 0.56
N VAL A 129 14.95 1.55 0.16
CA VAL A 129 15.34 0.97 -1.14
C VAL A 129 15.88 -0.46 -1.02
N GLY A 130 16.31 -0.88 0.16
CA GLY A 130 16.86 -2.23 0.44
C GLY A 130 15.89 -3.12 1.20
#